data_AF-A0A942QWA8-F1
#
_entry.id   AF-A0A942QWA8-F1
#
_cell.length_a   1.000
_cell.length_b   1.000
_cell.length_c   1.000
_cell.angle_alpha   90.00
_cell.angle_beta   90.00
_cell.angle_gamma   90.00
#
_symmetry.space_group_name_H-M   'P 1'
#
loop_
_entity.id
_entity.type
_entity.pdbx_description
1 polymer ?
#
loop_
_entity_poly.entity_id
_entity_poly.type
_entity_poly.pdbx_seq_one_letter_code
_entity_poly.pdbx_strand_id
1 'polypeptide(L)'
;MNESIFDQNRKDSYFRAKKRVDRIKGFYKHLAIYIIINIFLLVLKYFKDYDFNDNFWRWETFNVVFFWGIGLAIHFINVFGFNFILGKKWEEQKIKELMDNDKYNN
;
A
#
# COMPACT_ATOMS: atom_id res chain seq x y z
N MET A 1 -40.96 -4.63 -7.79
CA MET A 1 -40.01 -5.47 -7.02
C MET A 1 -38.60 -5.48 -7.64
N ASN A 2 -38.45 -5.51 -8.97
CA ASN A 2 -37.13 -5.45 -9.61
C ASN A 2 -36.43 -4.08 -9.47
N GLU A 3 -37.18 -2.98 -9.49
CA GLU A 3 -36.63 -1.61 -9.45
C GLU A 3 -35.87 -1.29 -8.15
N SER A 4 -36.34 -1.77 -6.99
CA SER A 4 -35.66 -1.59 -5.70
C SER A 4 -34.36 -2.41 -5.61
N ILE A 5 -34.34 -3.60 -6.21
CA ILE A 5 -33.14 -4.46 -6.26
C ILE A 5 -32.08 -3.82 -7.17
N PHE A 6 -32.49 -3.24 -8.32
CA PHE A 6 -31.56 -2.51 -9.19
C PHE A 6 -30.97 -1.27 -8.51
N ASP A 7 -31.77 -0.49 -7.78
CA ASP A 7 -31.28 0.71 -7.11
C ASP A 7 -30.35 0.39 -5.92
N GLN A 8 -30.66 -0.68 -5.17
CA GLN A 8 -29.80 -1.18 -4.10
C GLN A 8 -28.45 -1.67 -4.64
N ASN A 9 -28.44 -2.44 -5.73
CA ASN A 9 -27.20 -2.89 -6.39
C ASN A 9 -26.33 -1.72 -6.89
N ARG A 10 -26.93 -0.65 -7.44
CA ARG A 10 -26.19 0.54 -7.88
C ARG A 10 -25.57 1.30 -6.70
N LYS A 11 -26.33 1.49 -5.62
CA LYS A 11 -25.84 2.12 -4.38
C LYS A 11 -24.69 1.34 -3.76
N ASP A 12 -24.81 0.01 -3.71
CA ASP A 12 -23.76 -0.86 -3.17
C ASP A 12 -22.49 -0.83 -4.02
N SER A 13 -22.63 -0.84 -5.34
CA SER A 13 -21.50 -0.71 -6.26
C SER A 13 -20.77 0.62 -6.10
N TYR A 14 -21.54 1.72 -6.02
CA TYR A 14 -21.00 3.06 -5.79
C TYR A 14 -20.29 3.16 -4.43
N PHE A 15 -20.87 2.61 -3.36
CA PHE A 15 -20.28 2.63 -2.03
C PHE A 15 -18.96 1.84 -1.98
N ARG A 16 -18.91 0.67 -2.64
CA ARG A 16 -17.67 -0.12 -2.78
C ARG A 16 -16.58 0.65 -3.53
N ALA A 17 -16.93 1.30 -4.64
CA ALA A 17 -16.01 2.12 -5.41
C ALA A 17 -15.49 3.32 -4.59
N LYS A 18 -16.40 4.04 -3.91
CA LYS A 18 -16.05 5.18 -3.04
C LYS A 18 -15.12 4.76 -1.91
N LYS A 19 -15.42 3.66 -1.20
CA LYS A 19 -14.58 3.12 -0.13
C LYS A 19 -13.17 2.76 -0.64
N ARG A 20 -13.05 2.30 -1.88
CA ARG A 20 -11.74 2.03 -2.52
C ARG A 20 -10.96 3.31 -2.78
N VAL A 21 -11.62 4.35 -3.30
CA VAL A 21 -11.02 5.68 -3.52
C VAL A 21 -10.56 6.32 -2.21
N ASP A 22 -11.36 6.21 -1.15
CA ASP A 22 -11.01 6.77 0.16
C ASP A 22 -9.77 6.07 0.76
N ARG A 23 -9.64 4.75 0.60
CA ARG A 23 -8.41 4.02 0.98
C ARG A 23 -7.19 4.49 0.20
N ILE A 24 -7.32 4.66 -1.12
CA ILE A 24 -6.25 5.16 -1.99
C ILE A 24 -5.81 6.57 -1.55
N LYS A 25 -6.76 7.47 -1.30
CA LYS A 25 -6.46 8.82 -0.79
C LYS A 25 -5.76 8.80 0.57
N GLY A 26 -6.18 7.92 1.47
CA GLY A 26 -5.53 7.71 2.77
C GLY A 26 -4.07 7.28 2.63
N PHE A 27 -3.78 6.36 1.72
CA PHE A 27 -2.42 5.94 1.40
C PHE A 27 -1.57 7.11 0.87
N TYR A 28 -2.07 7.87 -0.11
CA TYR A 28 -1.34 9.01 -0.67
C TYR A 28 -1.02 10.08 0.39
N LYS A 29 -1.94 10.35 1.33
CA LYS A 29 -1.65 11.25 2.46
C LYS A 29 -0.47 10.73 3.29
N HIS A 30 -0.48 9.45 3.64
CA HIS A 30 0.58 8.86 4.45
C HIS A 30 1.93 8.84 3.70
N LEU A 31 1.92 8.50 2.41
CA LEU A 31 3.10 8.56 1.54
C LEU A 31 3.66 9.99 1.42
N ALA A 32 2.79 10.98 1.23
CA ALA A 32 3.21 12.39 1.14
C ALA A 32 3.89 12.84 2.44
N ILE A 33 3.31 12.51 3.60
CA ILE A 33 3.91 12.83 4.91
C ILE A 33 5.26 12.14 5.06
N TYR A 34 5.37 10.87 4.68
CA TYR A 34 6.63 10.12 4.71
C TYR A 34 7.72 10.80 3.85
N ILE A 35 7.39 11.21 2.63
CA ILE A 35 8.34 11.90 1.74
C ILE A 35 8.75 13.25 2.32
N ILE A 36 7.81 14.06 2.82
CA ILE A 36 8.07 15.37 3.41
C ILE A 36 9.00 15.24 4.62
N ILE A 37 8.74 14.30 5.53
CA ILE A 37 9.59 14.07 6.71
C ILE A 37 10.99 13.60 6.28
N ASN A 38 11.10 12.69 5.32
CA ASN A 38 12.41 12.23 4.82
C ASN A 38 13.22 13.37 4.18
N ILE A 39 12.58 14.21 3.36
CA ILE A 39 13.23 15.39 2.78
C ILE A 39 13.64 16.36 3.89
N PHE A 40 12.76 16.64 4.85
CA PHE A 40 13.06 17.51 5.98
C PHE A 40 14.25 17.02 6.80
N LEU A 41 14.32 15.71 7.08
CA LEU A 41 15.46 15.10 7.77
C LEU A 41 16.76 15.21 6.95
N LEU A 42 16.70 14.98 5.63
CA LEU A 42 17.85 15.11 4.74
C LEU A 42 18.36 16.55 4.68
N VAL A 43 17.44 17.52 4.59
CA VAL A 43 17.74 18.95 4.60
C VAL A 43 18.34 19.37 5.94
N LEU A 44 17.74 18.97 7.07
CA LEU A 44 18.30 19.23 8.39
C LEU A 44 19.72 18.68 8.53
N LYS A 45 19.96 17.48 8.00
CA LYS A 45 21.28 16.85 8.06
C LYS A 45 22.30 17.61 7.20
N TYR A 46 21.92 17.97 5.97
CA TYR A 46 22.75 18.78 5.08
C TYR A 46 23.15 20.14 5.70
N PHE A 47 22.24 20.81 6.39
CA PHE A 47 22.54 22.07 7.08
C PHE A 47 23.33 21.88 8.39
N LYS A 48 23.29 20.69 8.99
CA LYS A 48 23.94 20.39 10.27
C LYS A 48 25.34 19.77 10.10
N ASP A 49 25.65 19.21 8.94
CA ASP A 49 26.96 18.63 8.57
C ASP A 49 28.06 19.69 8.31
N TYR A 50 28.08 20.79 9.08
CA TYR A 50 29.29 21.63 9.22
C TYR A 50 30.30 21.03 10.21
N ASP A 51 29.96 19.91 10.87
CA ASP A 51 30.84 19.22 11.81
C ASP A 51 30.84 17.71 11.51
N PHE A 52 31.82 17.27 10.74
CA PHE A 52 32.08 15.89 10.35
C PHE A 52 32.50 15.06 11.58
N ASN A 53 31.54 14.61 12.38
CA ASN A 53 31.81 13.60 13.40
C ASN A 53 30.86 12.41 13.24
N ASP A 54 31.26 11.47 12.37
CA ASP A 54 31.02 10.01 12.35
C ASP A 54 29.63 9.42 12.70
N ASN A 55 28.59 10.22 12.81
CA ASN A 55 27.25 9.76 13.18
C ASN A 55 26.31 9.59 11.97
N PHE A 56 26.73 9.99 10.77
CA PHE A 56 25.90 9.97 9.57
C PHE A 56 25.51 8.54 9.14
N TRP A 57 26.41 7.57 9.35
CA TRP A 57 26.29 6.15 8.97
C TRP A 57 25.83 5.23 10.11
N ARG A 58 25.40 5.77 11.26
CA ARG A 58 24.85 4.95 12.34
C ARG A 58 23.51 4.37 11.90
N TRP A 59 23.41 3.04 12.00
CA TRP A 59 22.22 2.22 11.75
C TRP A 59 20.92 2.81 12.36
N GLU A 60 21.02 3.54 13.47
CA GLU A 60 19.88 4.18 14.14
C GLU A 60 19.10 5.18 13.28
N THR A 61 19.77 5.91 12.39
CA THR A 61 19.06 6.86 11.50
C THR A 61 18.29 6.12 10.42
N PHE A 62 18.81 4.98 9.97
CA PHE A 62 18.18 4.14 8.96
C PHE A 62 17.08 3.26 9.54
N ASN A 63 17.14 2.90 10.83
CA ASN A 63 16.12 2.07 11.47
C ASN A 63 14.73 2.70 11.39
N VAL A 64 14.62 4.00 11.68
CA VAL A 64 13.31 4.70 11.63
C VAL A 64 12.73 4.65 10.22
N VAL A 65 13.55 4.96 9.21
CA VAL A 65 13.15 4.95 7.79
C VAL A 65 12.83 3.52 7.32
N PHE A 66 13.60 2.53 7.77
CA PHE A 66 13.42 1.12 7.42
C PHE A 66 12.12 0.54 7.99
N PHE A 67 11.88 0.69 9.29
CA PHE A 67 10.64 0.22 9.93
C PHE A 67 9.41 0.98 9.42
N TRP A 68 9.50 2.30 9.21
CA TRP A 68 8.42 3.05 8.58
C TRP A 68 8.19 2.66 7.11
N GLY A 69 9.27 2.34 6.38
CA GLY A 69 9.20 1.83 5.02
C GLY A 69 8.46 0.49 4.95
N ILE A 70 8.69 -0.40 5.91
CA ILE A 70 7.94 -1.67 6.03
C ILE A 70 6.45 -1.39 6.29
N GLY A 71 6.12 -0.49 7.23
CA GLY A 71 4.73 -0.11 7.49
C GLY A 71 4.03 0.48 6.26
N LEU A 72 4.74 1.31 5.50
CA LEU A 72 4.27 1.89 4.24
C LEU A 72 4.05 0.82 3.17
N ALA A 73 4.97 -0.16 3.05
CA ALA A 73 4.84 -1.28 2.10
C ALA A 73 3.64 -2.18 2.43
N ILE A 74 3.41 -2.49 3.71
CA ILE A 74 2.23 -3.24 4.15
C ILE A 74 0.94 -2.46 3.84
N HIS A 75 0.92 -1.15 4.12
CA HIS A 75 -0.25 -0.32 3.82
C HIS A 75 -0.52 -0.22 2.31
N PHE A 76 0.54 -0.16 1.50
CA PHE A 76 0.46 -0.21 0.04
C PHE A 76 -0.20 -1.51 -0.44
N ILE A 77 0.28 -2.65 0.06
CA ILE A 77 -0.31 -3.97 -0.25
C ILE A 77 -1.78 -4.03 0.16
N ASN A 78 -2.14 -3.47 1.31
CA ASN A 78 -3.53 -3.47 1.80
C ASN A 78 -4.47 -2.57 0.97
N VAL A 79 -3.96 -1.45 0.44
CA VAL A 79 -4.77 -0.48 -0.33
C VAL A 79 -4.91 -0.89 -1.79
N PHE A 80 -3.81 -1.30 -2.43
CA PHE A 80 -3.78 -1.66 -3.84
C PHE A 80 -4.05 -3.15 -4.09
N GLY A 81 -3.89 -3.98 -3.06
CA GLY A 81 -4.04 -5.43 -3.13
C GLY A 81 -2.80 -6.10 -3.71
N PHE A 82 -2.67 -7.40 -3.45
CA PHE A 82 -1.64 -8.23 -4.07
C PHE A 82 -1.74 -8.24 -5.61
N ASN A 83 -2.92 -8.02 -6.18
CA ASN A 83 -3.13 -7.99 -7.63
C ASN A 83 -2.40 -6.83 -8.32
N PHE A 84 -2.08 -5.73 -7.61
CA PHE A 84 -1.26 -4.65 -8.19
C PHE A 84 0.20 -5.07 -8.33
N ILE A 85 0.70 -5.89 -7.40
CA ILE A 85 2.12 -6.33 -7.35
C ILE A 85 2.33 -7.57 -8.21
N LEU A 86 1.44 -8.56 -8.11
CA LEU A 86 1.54 -9.86 -8.78
C LEU A 86 0.83 -9.88 -10.15
N GLY A 87 -0.03 -8.89 -10.42
CA GLY A 87 -0.77 -8.76 -11.67
C GLY A 87 -1.94 -9.74 -11.81
N LYS A 88 -2.87 -9.45 -12.73
CA LYS A 88 -4.01 -10.33 -13.07
C LYS A 88 -3.60 -11.74 -13.46
N LYS A 89 -2.42 -11.88 -14.07
CA LYS A 89 -1.90 -13.17 -14.53
C LYS A 89 -1.64 -14.13 -13.36
N TRP A 90 -1.18 -13.61 -12.22
CA TRP A 90 -0.99 -14.42 -11.01
C TRP A 90 -2.32 -14.85 -10.39
N GLU A 91 -3.31 -13.95 -10.37
CA GLU A 91 -4.66 -14.26 -9.89
C GLU A 91 -5.31 -15.36 -10.73
N GLU A 92 -5.24 -15.26 -12.06
CA GLU A 92 -5.74 -16.29 -12.99
C GLU A 92 -5.02 -17.64 -12.81
N GLN A 93 -3.70 -17.62 -12.61
CA GLN A 93 -2.93 -18.84 -12.33
C GLN A 93 -3.37 -19.49 -11.01
N LYS A 94 -3.59 -18.71 -9.96
CA LYS A 94 -3.97 -19.27 -8.66
C LYS A 94 -5.41 -19.77 -8.63
N ILE A 95 -6.33 -19.11 -9.33
CA ILE A 95 -7.69 -19.62 -9.55
C ILE A 95 -7.65 -20.95 -10.29
N LYS A 96 -6.85 -21.04 -11.37
CA LYS A 96 -6.69 -22.28 -12.13
C LYS A 96 -6.11 -23.40 -11.28
N GLU A 97 -5.09 -23.10 -10.48
CA GLU A 97 -4.46 -24.08 -9.57
C GLU A 97 -5.44 -24.58 -8.50
N LEU A 98 -6.28 -23.72 -7.93
CA LEU A 98 -7.32 -24.13 -6.99
C LEU A 98 -8.40 -24.99 -7.65
N MET A 99 -8.85 -24.62 -8.85
CA MET A 99 -9.82 -25.43 -9.62
C MET A 99 -9.27 -26.80 -10.01
N ASP A 100 -7.99 -26.89 -10.37
CA ASP A 100 -7.34 -28.15 -10.71
C ASP A 100 -7.11 -29.02 -9.46
N ASN A 101 -6.81 -28.43 -8.30
CA ASN A 101 -6.73 -29.16 -7.02
C ASN A 101 -8.09 -29.70 -6.56
N ASP A 102 -9.18 -28.92 -6.71
CA ASP A 102 -10.53 -29.38 -6.38
C ASP A 102 -10.99 -30.52 -7.32
N LYS A 103 -10.56 -30.50 -8.58
CA LYS A 103 -10.81 -31.60 -9.54
C LYS A 103 -9.98 -32.84 -9.28
N TYR A 104 -8.83 -32.72 -8.61
CA TYR A 104 -7.93 -33.84 -8.34
C TYR A 104 -8.23 -34.51 -6.99
N ASN A 105 -8.81 -33.77 -6.04
CA ASN A 105 -9.25 -34.28 -4.73
C ASN A 105 -10.69 -34.84 -4.73
N ASN A 106 -11.31 -35.02 -5.91
CA ASN A 106 -12.64 -35.60 -6.08
C ASN A 106 -12.65 -36.59 -7.25
#